data_AF-A0A352UNT2-F1
#
_entry.id   AF-A0A352UNT2-F1
#
_cell.length_a   1.000
_cell.length_b   1.000
_cell.length_c   1.000
_cell.angle_alpha   90.00
_cell.angle_beta   90.00
_cell.angle_gamma   90.00
#
_symmetry.space_group_name_H-M   'P 1'
#
loop_
_entity.id
_entity.type
_entity.pdbx_description
1 polymer ?
#
loop_
_entity_poly.entity_id
_entity_poly.type
_entity_poly.pdbx_seq_one_letter_code
_entity_poly.pdbx_strand_id
1 'polypeptide(L)'
;MNLFGKNITVSISGDRSGPVLLVTLDGLPSGVPLSADDAWKTASRHIPGAAEIPLEHQEEAPAVISGLRGGVTNAEPLTAMFRIREETPRTLNAPRPGHEDLAVMACAGSWDFSAGAYSGRFNAALAFAGALCAQL
;
A
#
# COMPACT_ATOMS: atom_id res chain seq x y z
N MET A 1 9.41 7.30 -8.20
CA MET A 1 9.92 7.62 -6.86
C MET A 1 8.98 6.98 -5.86
N ASN A 2 9.50 6.15 -4.96
CA ASN A 2 8.70 5.29 -4.07
C ASN A 2 8.87 5.64 -2.59
N LEU A 3 9.59 6.72 -2.29
CA LEU A 3 9.83 7.26 -0.94
C LEU A 3 9.52 8.75 -0.96
N PHE A 4 8.76 9.23 0.02
CA PHE A 4 8.39 10.63 0.17
C PHE A 4 8.25 11.00 1.65
N GLY A 5 8.23 12.30 1.95
CA GLY A 5 8.20 12.83 3.32
C GLY A 5 9.55 13.38 3.78
N LYS A 6 9.60 13.92 5.00
CA LYS A 6 10.80 14.55 5.58
C LYS A 6 11.06 14.09 7.00
N ASN A 7 10.18 14.44 7.93
CA ASN A 7 10.29 14.02 9.33
C ASN A 7 9.73 12.62 9.53
N ILE A 8 8.56 12.38 8.92
CA ILE A 8 8.03 11.04 8.69
C ILE A 8 8.25 10.76 7.21
N THR A 9 8.90 9.65 6.91
CA THR A 9 9.05 9.17 5.54
C THR A 9 8.16 7.97 5.31
N VAL A 10 7.53 7.93 4.14
CA VAL A 10 6.67 6.82 3.72
C VAL A 10 7.32 6.24 2.47
N SER A 11 7.57 4.93 2.51
CA SER A 11 8.03 4.18 1.35
C SER A 11 7.06 3.07 1.00
N ILE A 12 6.84 2.87 -0.29
CA ILE A 12 6.05 1.74 -0.80
C ILE A 12 6.94 0.85 -1.65
N SER A 13 6.87 -0.45 -1.38
CA SER A 13 7.69 -1.46 -2.05
C SER A 13 6.81 -2.63 -2.47
N GLY A 14 7.10 -3.21 -3.63
CA GLY A 14 6.34 -4.34 -4.17
C GLY A 14 6.06 -4.16 -5.65
N ASP A 15 5.77 -5.28 -6.29
CA ASP A 15 5.52 -5.32 -7.73
C ASP A 15 4.01 -5.30 -7.98
N ARG A 16 3.59 -4.66 -9.08
CA ARG A 16 2.18 -4.61 -9.50
C ARG A 16 1.54 -6.00 -9.57
N SER A 17 2.29 -6.97 -10.09
CA SER A 17 1.90 -8.38 -10.26
C SER A 17 2.42 -9.27 -9.13
N GLY A 18 3.10 -8.69 -8.14
CA GLY A 18 3.61 -9.42 -6.99
C GLY A 18 2.48 -9.82 -6.04
N PRO A 19 2.71 -10.84 -5.20
CA PRO A 19 1.71 -11.30 -4.23
C PRO A 19 1.56 -10.36 -3.02
N VAL A 20 2.48 -9.40 -2.87
CA VAL A 20 2.60 -8.55 -1.68
C VAL A 20 2.98 -7.12 -2.06
N LEU A 21 2.37 -6.17 -1.35
CA LEU A 21 2.76 -4.78 -1.28
C LEU A 21 3.13 -4.42 0.17
N LEU A 22 4.22 -3.69 0.35
CA LEU A 22 4.68 -3.19 1.64
C LEU A 22 4.55 -1.68 1.69
N VAL A 23 4.09 -1.16 2.82
CA VAL A 23 4.24 0.25 3.18
C VAL A 23 5.04 0.35 4.46
N THR A 24 6.06 1.19 4.46
CA THR A 24 6.92 1.43 5.62
C THR A 24 6.89 2.92 5.95
N LEU A 25 6.62 3.22 7.22
CA LEU A 25 6.70 4.54 7.80
C LEU A 25 7.91 4.59 8.72
N ASP A 26 8.82 5.52 8.47
CA ASP A 26 9.98 5.78 9.31
C ASP A 26 9.92 7.21 9.89
N GLY A 27 10.52 7.40 11.06
CA GLY A 27 10.47 8.66 11.81
C GLY A 27 9.26 8.82 12.73
N LEU A 28 8.54 7.73 13.04
CA LEU A 28 7.45 7.76 14.02
C LEU A 28 8.00 7.99 15.45
N PRO A 29 7.35 8.86 16.26
CA PRO A 29 7.72 9.02 17.66
C PRO A 29 7.51 7.71 18.44
N SER A 30 8.37 7.43 19.42
CA SER A 30 8.22 6.26 20.29
C SER A 30 7.16 6.47 21.37
N GLY A 31 6.51 5.41 21.81
CA GLY A 31 5.59 5.45 22.95
C GLY A 31 4.19 5.97 22.61
N VAL A 32 3.85 6.08 21.33
CA VAL A 32 2.53 6.53 20.87
C VAL A 32 1.64 5.31 20.65
N PRO A 33 0.45 5.25 21.28
CA PRO A 33 -0.52 4.19 21.01
C PRO A 33 -1.09 4.36 19.60
N LEU A 34 -1.04 3.30 18.80
CA LEU A 34 -1.59 3.25 17.45
C LEU A 34 -2.46 1.99 17.28
N SER A 35 -3.61 2.18 16.66
CA SER A 35 -4.54 1.12 16.28
C SER A 35 -4.48 0.89 14.78
N ALA A 36 -3.84 -0.22 14.39
CA ALA A 36 -3.81 -0.65 12.99
C ALA A 36 -5.22 -0.93 12.46
N ASP A 37 -6.09 -1.50 13.28
CA ASP A 37 -7.47 -1.82 12.92
C ASP A 37 -8.28 -0.56 12.63
N ASP A 38 -8.15 0.48 13.47
CA ASP A 38 -8.88 1.74 13.25
C ASP A 38 -8.29 2.56 12.10
N ALA A 39 -6.97 2.46 11.89
CA ALA A 39 -6.33 3.00 10.70
C ALA A 39 -6.90 2.35 9.44
N TRP A 40 -7.02 1.02 9.44
CA TRP A 40 -7.58 0.30 8.30
C TRP A 40 -9.07 0.59 8.08
N LYS A 41 -9.90 0.64 9.12
CA LYS A 41 -11.33 1.05 9.00
C LYS A 41 -11.49 2.43 8.35
N THR A 42 -10.54 3.33 8.59
CA THR A 42 -10.54 4.66 7.97
C THR A 42 -10.05 4.58 6.53
N ALA A 43 -8.96 3.84 6.30
CA ALA A 43 -8.36 3.67 4.99
C ALA A 43 -9.27 2.95 4.00
N SER A 44 -9.95 1.87 4.40
CA SER A 44 -10.74 1.00 3.52
C SER A 44 -12.05 1.61 3.03
N ARG A 45 -12.41 2.83 3.47
CA ARG A 45 -13.64 3.53 3.05
C ARG A 45 -13.74 3.78 1.53
N HIS A 46 -12.60 3.83 0.84
CA HIS A 46 -12.55 3.99 -0.62
C HIS A 46 -12.75 2.66 -1.38
N ILE A 47 -12.73 1.53 -0.67
CA ILE A 47 -12.88 0.18 -1.23
C ILE A 47 -14.37 -0.18 -1.20
N PRO A 48 -15.01 -0.39 -2.36
CA PRO A 48 -16.42 -0.79 -2.42
C PRO A 48 -16.66 -2.10 -1.65
N GLY A 49 -17.70 -2.12 -0.80
CA GLY A 49 -18.07 -3.32 -0.04
C GLY A 49 -17.22 -3.62 1.20
N ALA A 50 -16.14 -2.87 1.46
CA ALA A 50 -15.28 -3.11 2.62
C ALA A 50 -16.01 -2.92 3.97
N ALA A 51 -17.06 -2.11 4.03
CA ALA A 51 -17.86 -1.94 5.26
C ALA A 51 -18.72 -3.17 5.61
N GLU A 52 -18.97 -4.06 4.66
CA GLU A 52 -19.86 -5.23 4.83
C GLU A 52 -19.11 -6.48 5.29
N ILE A 53 -17.77 -6.45 5.25
CA ILE A 53 -16.91 -7.60 5.56
C ILE A 53 -16.19 -7.33 6.89
N PRO A 54 -16.25 -8.23 7.88
CA PRO A 54 -15.47 -8.09 9.11
C PRO A 54 -13.98 -8.03 8.81
N LEU A 55 -13.22 -7.21 9.56
CA LEU A 55 -11.81 -6.93 9.30
C LEU A 55 -10.96 -8.19 9.13
N GLU A 56 -11.12 -9.16 10.03
CA GLU A 56 -10.41 -10.44 10.00
C GLU A 56 -10.65 -11.30 8.74
N HIS A 57 -11.72 -11.02 8.01
CA HIS A 57 -12.11 -11.70 6.77
C HIS A 57 -11.81 -10.85 5.52
N GLN A 58 -11.28 -9.63 5.68
CA GLN A 58 -10.86 -8.81 4.56
C GLN A 58 -9.49 -9.26 4.07
N GLU A 59 -9.44 -9.91 2.91
CA GLU A 59 -8.19 -10.35 2.29
C GLU A 59 -7.20 -9.19 2.02
N GLU A 60 -7.73 -7.98 1.87
CA GLU A 60 -7.00 -6.75 1.58
C GLU A 60 -6.49 -6.04 2.84
N ALA A 61 -6.84 -6.53 4.04
CA ALA A 61 -6.42 -5.91 5.28
C ALA A 61 -4.89 -6.03 5.48
N PRO A 62 -4.23 -4.96 5.94
CA PRO A 62 -2.80 -4.99 6.20
C PRO A 62 -2.44 -5.80 7.44
N ALA A 63 -1.37 -6.56 7.35
CA ALA A 63 -0.68 -7.12 8.51
C ALA A 63 0.48 -6.20 8.91
N VAL A 64 0.42 -5.59 10.09
CA VAL A 64 1.58 -4.86 10.65
C VAL A 64 2.62 -5.86 11.10
N ILE A 65 3.82 -5.79 10.53
CA ILE A 65 4.93 -6.74 10.76
C ILE A 65 6.10 -6.13 11.53
N SER A 66 6.16 -4.81 11.68
CA SER A 66 7.20 -4.12 12.48
C SER A 66 6.70 -2.77 13.02
N GLY A 67 7.46 -2.17 13.94
CA GLY A 67 7.23 -0.80 14.43
C GLY A 67 6.19 -0.64 15.53
N LEU A 68 5.46 -1.71 15.87
CA LEU A 68 4.50 -1.74 16.98
C LEU A 68 4.81 -2.88 17.95
N ARG A 69 4.76 -2.58 19.26
CA ARG A 69 4.80 -3.57 20.35
C ARG A 69 3.60 -3.35 21.25
N GLY A 70 2.68 -4.31 21.30
CA GLY A 70 1.45 -4.19 22.08
C GLY A 70 0.59 -2.98 21.71
N GLY A 71 0.56 -2.60 20.42
CA GLY A 71 -0.18 -1.43 19.94
C GLY A 71 0.51 -0.08 20.21
N VAL A 72 1.78 -0.07 20.59
CA VAL A 72 2.54 1.15 20.87
C VAL A 72 3.77 1.21 19.97
N THR A 73 4.07 2.38 19.41
CA THR A 73 5.25 2.61 18.58
C THR A 73 6.54 2.42 19.35
N ASN A 74 7.54 1.79 18.72
CA ASN A 74 8.82 1.44 19.36
C ASN A 74 10.04 2.13 18.74
N ALA A 75 9.86 3.27 18.06
CA ALA A 75 10.88 4.01 17.30
C ALA A 75 11.48 3.28 16.09
N GLU A 76 11.17 2.00 15.88
CA GLU A 76 11.55 1.28 14.67
C GLU A 76 10.57 1.63 13.52
N PRO A 77 11.01 1.49 12.25
CA PRO A 77 10.11 1.68 11.12
C PRO A 77 8.87 0.76 11.22
N LEU A 78 7.70 1.37 11.07
CA LEU A 78 6.43 0.65 11.04
C LEU A 78 6.17 0.17 9.62
N THR A 79 6.22 -1.15 9.43
CA THR A 79 5.93 -1.79 8.14
C THR A 79 4.64 -2.56 8.21
N ALA A 80 3.79 -2.35 7.22
CA ALA A 80 2.57 -3.12 7.00
C ALA A 80 2.61 -3.82 5.64
N MET A 81 2.15 -5.06 5.64
CA MET A 81 2.11 -5.95 4.49
C MET A 81 0.68 -6.14 4.02
N PHE A 82 0.43 -5.80 2.76
CA PHE A 82 -0.83 -6.04 2.06
C PHE A 82 -0.67 -7.26 1.17
N ARG A 83 -1.58 -8.22 1.30
CA ARG A 83 -1.66 -9.33 0.36
C ARG A 83 -2.41 -8.88 -0.87
N ILE A 84 -1.86 -9.21 -2.03
CA ILE A 84 -2.46 -8.93 -3.32
C ILE A 84 -3.05 -10.23 -3.83
N ARG A 85 -4.34 -10.21 -4.17
CA ARG A 85 -4.97 -11.33 -4.87
C ARG A 85 -4.35 -11.47 -6.25
N GLU A 86 -3.94 -12.70 -6.58
CA GLU A 86 -3.47 -13.03 -7.92
C GLU A 86 -4.57 -12.69 -8.94
N GLU A 87 -4.24 -11.82 -9.87
CA GLU A 87 -5.06 -11.55 -11.04
C GLU A 87 -4.46 -12.30 -12.22
N THR A 88 -5.33 -12.90 -13.04
CA THR A 88 -4.89 -13.50 -14.30
C THR A 88 -4.23 -12.40 -15.15
N PRO A 89 -2.98 -12.60 -15.60
CA PRO A 89 -2.30 -11.61 -16.42
C PRO A 89 -3.13 -11.36 -17.68
N ARG A 90 -3.53 -10.11 -17.90
CA ARG A 90 -4.21 -9.71 -19.13
C ARG A 90 -3.15 -9.41 -20.17
N THR A 91 -3.06 -10.23 -21.22
CA THR A 91 -2.34 -9.87 -22.43
C THR A 91 -3.12 -8.78 -23.15
N LEU A 92 -2.52 -7.60 -23.23
CA LEU A 92 -3.02 -6.50 -24.03
C LEU A 92 -2.26 -6.48 -25.35
N ASN A 93 -2.91 -6.05 -26.43
CA ASN A 93 -2.26 -5.92 -27.74
C ASN A 93 -1.99 -4.44 -28.10
N ALA A 94 -2.42 -3.50 -27.25
CA ALA A 94 -2.27 -2.07 -27.42
C ALA A 94 -2.24 -1.37 -26.05
N PRO A 95 -1.62 -0.18 -25.91
CA PRO A 95 -1.69 0.62 -24.69
C PRO A 95 -3.13 1.07 -24.43
N ARG A 96 -3.59 0.98 -23.19
CA ARG A 96 -4.95 1.42 -22.85
C ARG A 96 -5.02 2.96 -22.82
N PRO A 97 -6.00 3.60 -23.48
CA PRO A 97 -6.19 5.04 -23.40
C PRO A 97 -6.35 5.51 -21.94
N GLY A 98 -5.61 6.55 -21.56
CA GLY A 98 -5.63 7.12 -20.21
C GLY A 98 -4.82 6.37 -19.16
N HIS A 99 -4.15 5.28 -19.53
CA HIS A 99 -3.23 4.54 -18.65
C HIS A 99 -1.76 4.89 -18.91
N GLU A 100 -0.93 4.52 -17.95
CA GLU A 100 0.52 4.67 -17.94
C GLU A 100 1.23 3.81 -19.00
N ASP A 101 0.54 2.83 -19.60
CA ASP A 101 1.08 1.80 -20.51
C ASP A 101 2.03 2.37 -21.58
N LEU A 102 1.61 3.44 -22.29
CA LEU A 102 2.41 4.04 -23.37
C LEU A 102 3.67 4.74 -22.84
N ALA A 103 3.54 5.45 -21.71
CA ALA A 103 4.66 6.16 -21.10
C ALA A 103 5.69 5.17 -20.53
N VAL A 104 5.23 4.09 -19.90
CA VAL A 104 6.09 3.03 -19.38
C VAL A 104 6.84 2.34 -20.52
N MET A 105 6.14 1.98 -21.59
CA MET A 105 6.76 1.40 -22.79
C MET A 105 7.84 2.33 -23.37
N ALA A 106 7.54 3.62 -23.52
CA ALA A 106 8.49 4.59 -24.05
C ALA A 106 9.73 4.76 -23.17
N CYS A 107 9.58 4.74 -21.84
CA CYS A 107 10.68 4.84 -20.89
C CYS A 107 11.51 3.55 -20.77
N ALA A 108 10.86 2.38 -20.80
CA ALA A 108 11.52 1.08 -20.66
C ALA A 108 12.18 0.61 -21.97
N GLY A 109 11.75 1.14 -23.12
CA GLY A 109 12.23 0.70 -24.43
C GLY A 109 11.78 -0.71 -24.81
N SER A 110 10.89 -1.32 -24.03
CA SER A 110 10.38 -2.67 -24.24
C SER A 110 8.87 -2.73 -23.98
N TRP A 111 8.23 -3.70 -24.64
CA TRP A 111 6.82 -3.99 -24.47
C TRP A 111 6.61 -4.92 -23.28
N ASP A 112 6.58 -4.34 -22.09
CA ASP A 112 6.27 -5.05 -20.86
C ASP A 112 5.03 -4.45 -20.18
N PHE A 113 3.90 -5.15 -20.28
CA PHE A 113 2.64 -4.75 -19.63
C PHE A 113 2.59 -5.05 -18.14
N SER A 114 3.53 -5.86 -17.64
CA SER A 114 3.70 -6.02 -16.21
C SER A 114 4.45 -4.83 -15.61
N ALA A 115 5.19 -4.08 -16.44
CA ALA A 115 5.86 -2.86 -16.04
C ALA A 115 4.85 -1.71 -15.91
N GLY A 116 4.95 -0.99 -14.79
CA GLY A 116 4.11 0.17 -14.50
C GLY A 116 4.03 0.40 -13.00
N ALA A 117 4.36 1.62 -12.57
CA ALA A 117 4.59 1.91 -11.16
C ALA A 117 3.30 2.07 -10.33
N TYR A 118 2.14 2.30 -10.96
CA TYR A 118 0.94 2.72 -10.24
C TYR A 118 -0.26 1.85 -10.59
N SER A 119 -0.79 1.19 -9.56
CA SER A 119 -2.07 0.50 -9.56
C SER A 119 -2.94 1.13 -8.48
N GLY A 120 -4.27 1.03 -8.62
CA GLY A 120 -5.20 1.41 -7.55
C GLY A 120 -4.87 0.73 -6.21
N ARG A 121 -4.16 -0.41 -6.23
CA ARG A 121 -3.65 -1.13 -5.06
C ARG A 121 -2.71 -0.30 -4.18
N PHE A 122 -1.93 0.61 -4.76
CA PHE A 122 -1.04 1.49 -3.99
C PHE A 122 -1.84 2.50 -3.14
N ASN A 123 -3.08 2.81 -3.52
CA ASN A 123 -3.91 3.75 -2.78
C ASN A 123 -4.31 3.19 -1.41
N ALA A 124 -4.54 1.88 -1.29
CA ALA A 124 -4.85 1.26 -0.01
C ALA A 124 -3.69 1.39 0.99
N ALA A 125 -2.46 1.11 0.53
CA ALA A 125 -1.24 1.31 1.31
C ALA A 125 -1.04 2.78 1.73
N LEU A 126 -1.25 3.73 0.81
CA LEU A 126 -1.15 5.16 1.10
C LEU A 126 -2.21 5.64 2.08
N ALA A 127 -3.46 5.21 1.88
CA ALA A 127 -4.58 5.56 2.75
C ALA A 127 -4.35 5.01 4.16
N PHE A 128 -3.80 3.80 4.28
CA PHE A 128 -3.44 3.20 5.56
C PHE A 128 -2.31 3.97 6.26
N ALA A 129 -1.24 4.31 5.54
CA ALA A 129 -0.18 5.15 6.08
C ALA A 129 -0.70 6.51 6.56
N GLY A 130 -1.56 7.15 5.76
CA GLY A 130 -2.21 8.40 6.14
C GLY A 130 -3.10 8.25 7.38
N ALA A 131 -3.83 7.15 7.50
CA ALA A 131 -4.69 6.88 8.64
C ALA A 131 -3.91 6.57 9.93
N LEU A 132 -2.74 5.93 9.82
CA LEU A 132 -1.80 5.79 10.96
C LEU A 132 -1.26 7.15 11.39
N CYS A 133 -0.81 7.97 10.44
CA CYS A 133 -0.31 9.31 10.75
C CYS A 133 -1.38 10.22 11.37
N ALA A 134 -2.65 10.02 11.05
CA ALA A 134 -3.75 10.79 11.62
C ALA A 134 -4.04 10.46 13.10
N GLN A 135 -3.45 9.39 13.64
CA GLN A 135 -3.54 9.02 15.06
C GLN A 135 -2.39 9.60 15.92
N LEU A 136 -1.38 10.20 15.28
CA LEU A 136 -0.23 10.85 15.92
C LEU A 136 -0.58 12.29 16.33
#